data_AF-A0AAW8QY65-F1
#
_entry.id   AF-A0AAW8QY65-F1
#
_cell.length_a   1.000
_cell.length_b   1.000
_cell.length_c   1.000
_cell.angle_alpha   90.00
_cell.angle_beta   90.00
_cell.angle_gamma   90.00
#
_symmetry.space_group_name_H-M   'P 1'
#
loop_
_entity.id
_entity.type
_entity.pdbx_description
1 polymer ?
#
loop_
_entity_poly.entity_id
_entity_poly.type
_entity_poly.pdbx_seq_one_letter_code
_entity_poly.pdbx_strand_id
1 'polypeptide(L)'
;MAWSSFMTSTIISDSETIDVQSIAEQLQSLVNENSQAWLGAKAYKNSEVLTPALSENNAKRERQYNRYKLLLFQLATTYGKKELHRISQQVSPYDPKQAADEAIYIASLEHLLETMPVLENGGLEVYYADNAEGVFAYSRQNGSARAYIALNFSFNTQEMPLPFGFMASTKVAVWQSDSVSASGKDIERFVTQQAIGVQAFSGKVVIVE
;
A
#
# COMPACT_ATOMS: atom_id res chain seq x y z
N MET A 1 -9.46 17.02 -28.85
CA MET A 1 -9.72 15.64 -28.37
C MET A 1 -8.41 14.87 -28.37
N ALA A 2 -7.61 14.98 -27.30
CA ALA A 2 -6.32 14.28 -27.20
C ALA A 2 -5.86 14.20 -25.73
N TRP A 3 -6.49 13.34 -24.91
CA TRP A 3 -6.18 13.19 -23.47
C TRP A 3 -6.44 11.74 -22.97
N SER A 4 -6.14 10.70 -23.75
CA SER A 4 -6.53 9.32 -23.37
C SER A 4 -5.41 8.27 -23.38
N SER A 5 -4.13 8.67 -23.49
CA SER A 5 -3.06 7.73 -23.84
C SER A 5 -1.86 7.65 -22.89
N PHE A 6 -1.90 8.27 -21.70
CA PHE A 6 -0.85 8.09 -20.69
C PHE A 6 -1.44 7.41 -19.45
N MET A 7 -0.69 6.45 -18.88
CA MET A 7 -1.00 5.66 -17.67
C MET A 7 -1.85 4.39 -17.86
N THR A 8 -1.27 3.42 -18.55
CA THR A 8 -1.62 1.99 -18.41
C THR A 8 -0.36 1.16 -18.61
N SER A 9 0.37 0.81 -17.53
CA SER A 9 1.21 -0.42 -17.51
C SER A 9 1.99 -0.69 -16.21
N THR A 10 2.20 0.27 -15.30
CA THR A 10 3.30 0.06 -14.32
C THR A 10 2.99 -0.87 -13.13
N ILE A 11 1.73 -1.14 -12.77
CA ILE A 11 1.42 -1.87 -11.52
C ILE A 11 1.27 -3.39 -11.73
N ILE A 12 0.92 -3.83 -12.95
CA ILE A 12 0.69 -5.25 -13.26
C ILE A 12 1.34 -5.59 -14.60
N SER A 13 2.62 -5.26 -14.72
CA SER A 13 3.48 -5.78 -15.77
C SER A 13 4.06 -7.12 -15.29
N ASP A 14 4.14 -8.11 -16.18
CA ASP A 14 4.86 -9.37 -15.96
C ASP A 14 6.39 -9.16 -15.76
N SER A 15 6.87 -7.90 -15.81
CA SER A 15 8.24 -7.56 -15.44
C SER A 15 8.51 -7.88 -13.96
N GLU A 16 9.68 -8.47 -13.73
CA GLU A 16 10.15 -8.81 -12.37
C GLU A 16 10.42 -7.57 -11.51
N THR A 17 10.51 -6.39 -12.11
CA THR A 17 10.83 -5.12 -11.45
C THR A 17 9.63 -4.18 -11.43
N ILE A 18 9.29 -3.70 -10.23
CA ILE A 18 8.33 -2.59 -10.01
C ILE A 18 9.14 -1.30 -9.97
N ASP A 19 8.81 -0.34 -10.83
CA ASP A 19 9.46 0.98 -10.87
C ASP A 19 8.79 1.91 -9.83
N VAL A 20 9.38 1.98 -8.64
CA VAL A 20 8.87 2.82 -7.54
C VAL A 20 9.09 4.31 -7.81
N GLN A 21 10.07 4.68 -8.62
CA GLN A 21 10.28 6.08 -9.03
C GLN A 21 9.10 6.57 -9.89
N SER A 22 8.62 5.73 -10.82
CA SER A 22 7.41 6.03 -11.59
C SER A 22 6.18 6.22 -10.68
N ILE A 23 6.05 5.41 -9.63
CA ILE A 23 4.96 5.57 -8.63
C ILE A 23 5.11 6.90 -7.87
N ALA A 24 6.33 7.25 -7.46
CA ALA A 24 6.62 8.50 -6.77
C ALA A 24 6.27 9.72 -7.63
N GLU A 25 6.68 9.73 -8.90
CA GLU A 25 6.36 10.80 -9.85
C GLU A 25 4.85 10.95 -10.07
N GLN A 26 4.14 9.83 -10.20
CA GLN A 26 2.68 9.82 -10.30
C GLN A 26 2.03 10.44 -9.07
N LEU A 27 2.42 10.01 -7.87
CA LEU A 27 1.86 10.55 -6.63
C LEU A 27 2.23 12.02 -6.42
N GLN A 28 3.45 12.43 -6.77
CA GLN A 28 3.87 13.83 -6.65
C GLN A 28 3.13 14.73 -7.64
N SER A 29 2.85 14.27 -8.86
CA SER A 29 2.01 15.01 -9.81
C SER A 29 0.57 15.17 -9.29
N LEU A 30 0.04 14.16 -8.61
CA LEU A 30 -1.30 14.20 -8.00
C LEU A 30 -1.39 15.14 -6.81
N VAL A 31 -0.30 15.31 -6.05
CA VAL A 31 -0.22 16.29 -4.95
C VAL A 31 -0.16 17.72 -5.50
N ASN A 32 0.49 17.92 -6.65
CA ASN A 32 0.67 19.25 -7.25
C ASN A 32 -0.54 19.73 -8.09
N GLU A 33 -1.37 18.82 -8.58
CA GLU A 33 -2.63 19.14 -9.27
C GLU A 33 -3.79 19.19 -8.26
N ASN A 34 -4.30 20.39 -7.95
CA ASN A 34 -5.41 20.62 -7.01
C ASN A 34 -6.60 19.62 -7.16
N SER A 35 -6.62 18.61 -6.30
CA SER A 35 -7.76 18.02 -5.55
C SER A 35 -9.14 17.73 -6.20
N GLN A 36 -9.36 17.75 -7.52
CA GLN A 36 -10.69 17.44 -8.10
C GLN A 36 -10.75 16.66 -9.43
N ALA A 37 -9.65 16.14 -9.98
CA ALA A 37 -9.71 15.46 -11.29
C ALA A 37 -9.30 13.98 -11.26
N TRP A 38 -10.34 13.13 -11.19
CA TRP A 38 -10.49 11.88 -11.94
C TRP A 38 -9.91 10.52 -11.45
N LEU A 39 -10.66 9.50 -11.90
CA LEU A 39 -10.63 8.05 -11.66
C LEU A 39 -9.86 7.29 -12.76
N GLY A 40 -9.40 6.07 -12.46
CA GLY A 40 -9.17 5.05 -13.49
C GLY A 40 -8.10 4.02 -13.09
N ALA A 41 -8.39 2.90 -12.44
CA ALA A 41 -9.23 1.80 -12.93
C ALA A 41 -8.97 1.36 -14.39
N LYS A 42 -7.84 1.75 -14.99
CA LYS A 42 -7.46 1.31 -16.34
C LYS A 42 -6.29 0.31 -16.36
N ALA A 43 -5.54 0.20 -15.26
CA ALA A 43 -4.49 -0.82 -15.10
C ALA A 43 -5.02 -2.27 -15.10
N TYR A 44 -6.33 -2.49 -14.92
CA TYR A 44 -6.90 -3.84 -14.74
C TYR A 44 -7.52 -4.45 -16.00
N LYS A 45 -7.64 -3.70 -17.11
CA LYS A 45 -8.28 -4.20 -18.34
C LYS A 45 -7.46 -5.26 -19.11
N ASN A 46 -6.23 -5.53 -18.69
CA ASN A 46 -5.39 -6.58 -19.26
C ASN A 46 -5.26 -7.82 -18.35
N SER A 47 -6.01 -7.92 -17.25
CA SER A 47 -6.16 -9.20 -16.54
C SER A 47 -7.15 -10.08 -17.32
N GLU A 48 -6.70 -10.59 -18.46
CA GLU A 48 -7.39 -11.69 -19.11
C GLU A 48 -7.59 -12.81 -18.08
N VAL A 49 -8.78 -13.38 -18.12
CA VAL A 49 -9.21 -14.55 -17.36
C VAL A 49 -8.18 -15.67 -17.55
N LEU A 50 -7.31 -15.91 -16.56
CA LEU A 50 -6.29 -16.95 -16.61
C LEU A 50 -6.62 -18.06 -15.60
N THR A 51 -7.28 -19.11 -16.07
CA THR A 51 -7.01 -20.50 -15.65
C THR A 51 -6.14 -21.12 -16.76
N PRO A 52 -5.11 -22.00 -16.57
CA PRO A 52 -4.98 -23.13 -15.60
C PRO A 52 -3.51 -23.56 -15.15
N ALA A 53 -3.37 -24.75 -14.50
CA ALA A 53 -2.20 -25.65 -14.24
C ALA A 53 -1.40 -25.59 -12.89
N LEU A 54 -1.20 -26.70 -12.17
CA LEU A 54 -1.29 -26.78 -10.69
C LEU A 54 0.00 -26.74 -9.78
N SER A 55 1.23 -26.51 -10.24
CA SER A 55 2.40 -26.44 -9.31
C SER A 55 3.36 -25.27 -9.50
N GLU A 56 3.76 -24.93 -10.73
CA GLU A 56 4.45 -23.65 -11.03
C GLU A 56 3.55 -22.43 -10.79
N ASN A 57 2.23 -22.64 -10.77
CA ASN A 57 1.27 -21.60 -10.47
C ASN A 57 1.29 -21.15 -9.01
N ASN A 58 1.73 -21.96 -8.04
CA ASN A 58 1.49 -21.61 -6.64
C ASN A 58 2.32 -20.39 -6.22
N ALA A 59 3.61 -20.40 -6.53
CA ALA A 59 4.51 -19.27 -6.27
C ALA A 59 4.18 -18.05 -7.14
N LYS A 60 3.70 -18.24 -8.38
CA LYS A 60 3.25 -17.13 -9.24
C LYS A 60 1.95 -16.50 -8.70
N ARG A 61 1.00 -17.32 -8.26
CA ARG A 61 -0.27 -16.89 -7.63
C ARG A 61 -0.04 -16.18 -6.31
N GLU A 62 0.83 -16.71 -5.45
CA GLU A 62 1.17 -16.07 -4.19
C GLU A 62 1.83 -14.71 -4.41
N ARG A 63 2.73 -14.60 -5.39
CA ARG A 63 3.31 -13.32 -5.81
C ARG A 63 2.25 -12.33 -6.31
N GLN A 64 1.32 -12.79 -7.15
CA GLN A 64 0.22 -11.95 -7.63
C GLN A 64 -0.69 -11.50 -6.48
N TYR A 65 -1.02 -12.39 -5.55
CA TYR A 65 -1.85 -12.08 -4.39
C TYR A 65 -1.16 -11.07 -3.45
N ASN A 66 0.14 -11.22 -3.19
CA ASN A 66 0.89 -10.27 -2.37
C ASN A 66 0.98 -8.88 -3.04
N ARG A 67 1.19 -8.82 -4.37
CA ARG A 67 1.12 -7.56 -5.13
C ARG A 67 -0.27 -6.91 -5.03
N TYR A 68 -1.33 -7.70 -5.11
CA TYR A 68 -2.70 -7.22 -4.95
C TYR A 68 -2.96 -6.64 -3.55
N LYS A 69 -2.54 -7.33 -2.48
CA LYS A 69 -2.63 -6.82 -1.11
C LYS A 69 -1.87 -5.49 -0.93
N LEU A 70 -0.68 -5.38 -1.51
CA LEU A 70 0.13 -4.18 -1.42
C LEU A 70 -0.52 -3.00 -2.17
N LEU A 71 -1.17 -3.28 -3.31
CA LEU A 71 -2.01 -2.31 -4.02
C LEU A 71 -3.20 -1.85 -3.17
N LEU A 72 -3.95 -2.77 -2.55
CA LEU A 72 -5.05 -2.42 -1.64
C LEU A 72 -4.58 -1.54 -0.48
N PHE A 73 -3.40 -1.84 0.10
CA PHE A 73 -2.78 -1.03 1.14
C PHE A 73 -2.46 0.38 0.66
N GLN A 74 -1.80 0.50 -0.49
CA GLN A 74 -1.46 1.77 -1.10
C GLN A 74 -2.72 2.60 -1.35
N LEU A 75 -3.76 1.98 -1.91
CA LEU A 75 -5.03 2.65 -2.20
C LEU A 75 -5.71 3.16 -0.94
N ALA A 76 -5.80 2.32 0.09
CA ALA A 76 -6.39 2.70 1.37
C ALA A 76 -5.65 3.89 2.00
N THR A 77 -4.33 3.83 2.07
CA THR A 77 -3.51 4.84 2.76
C THR A 77 -3.22 6.09 1.92
N THR A 78 -3.54 6.09 0.62
CA THR A 78 -3.43 7.25 -0.27
C THR A 78 -4.77 7.94 -0.49
N TYR A 79 -5.82 7.16 -0.75
CA TYR A 79 -7.11 7.66 -1.23
C TYR A 79 -8.28 7.39 -0.25
N GLY A 80 -8.02 6.69 0.85
CA GLY A 80 -9.02 6.42 1.89
C GLY A 80 -10.03 5.33 1.51
N LYS A 81 -11.11 5.26 2.29
CA LYS A 81 -12.05 4.12 2.31
C LYS A 81 -12.84 3.98 1.01
N LYS A 82 -13.18 5.09 0.36
CA LYS A 82 -14.01 5.11 -0.85
C LYS A 82 -13.36 4.37 -2.02
N GLU A 83 -12.07 4.59 -2.26
CA GLU A 83 -11.36 3.92 -3.34
C GLU A 83 -11.01 2.47 -3.02
N LEU A 84 -10.76 2.15 -1.74
CA LEU A 84 -10.59 0.78 -1.26
C LEU A 84 -11.81 -0.09 -1.64
N HIS A 85 -13.02 0.36 -1.30
CA HIS A 85 -14.26 -0.34 -1.63
C HIS A 85 -14.52 -0.48 -3.12
N ARG A 86 -14.22 0.57 -3.89
CA ARG A 86 -14.44 0.54 -5.34
C ARG A 86 -13.60 -0.55 -6.00
N ILE A 87 -12.37 -0.78 -5.53
CA ILE A 87 -11.44 -1.74 -6.14
C ILE A 87 -11.66 -3.15 -5.59
N SER A 88 -11.94 -3.30 -4.29
CA SER A 88 -12.23 -4.64 -3.74
C SER A 88 -13.47 -5.28 -4.36
N GLN A 89 -14.46 -4.48 -4.77
CA GLN A 89 -15.64 -4.99 -5.48
C GLN A 89 -15.36 -5.39 -6.94
N GLN A 90 -14.26 -4.92 -7.52
CA GLN A 90 -13.89 -5.20 -8.91
C GLN A 90 -13.02 -6.45 -9.06
N VAL A 91 -12.42 -6.92 -7.98
CA VAL A 91 -11.52 -8.07 -7.99
C VAL A 91 -12.24 -9.26 -7.37
N SER A 92 -12.42 -10.30 -8.18
CA SER A 92 -12.95 -11.58 -7.70
C SER A 92 -11.79 -12.42 -7.17
N PRO A 93 -11.83 -12.90 -5.91
CA PRO A 93 -10.78 -13.75 -5.38
C PRO A 93 -10.72 -15.07 -6.16
N TYR A 94 -9.50 -15.54 -6.43
CA TYR A 94 -9.26 -16.74 -7.23
C TYR A 94 -9.68 -18.03 -6.54
N ASP A 95 -9.72 -18.06 -5.20
CA ASP A 95 -10.21 -19.18 -4.40
C ASP A 95 -10.91 -18.74 -3.09
N PRO A 96 -11.72 -19.62 -2.45
CA PRO A 96 -12.48 -19.28 -1.25
C PRO A 96 -11.63 -18.94 0.00
N LYS A 97 -10.43 -19.49 0.12
CA LYS A 97 -9.52 -19.21 1.23
C LYS A 97 -8.92 -17.81 1.06
N GLN A 98 -8.49 -17.46 -0.14
CA GLN A 98 -8.04 -16.10 -0.47
C GLN A 98 -9.15 -15.07 -0.27
N ALA A 99 -10.40 -15.44 -0.57
CA ALA A 99 -11.56 -14.57 -0.32
C ALA A 99 -11.73 -14.26 1.17
N ALA A 100 -11.55 -15.26 2.05
CA ALA A 100 -11.64 -15.07 3.49
C ALA A 100 -10.46 -14.22 4.02
N ASP A 101 -9.24 -14.52 3.58
CA ASP A 101 -8.04 -13.76 3.95
C ASP A 101 -8.13 -12.30 3.46
N GLU A 102 -8.66 -12.07 2.27
CA GLU A 102 -8.90 -10.75 1.71
C GLU A 102 -9.97 -9.98 2.49
N ALA A 103 -11.06 -10.63 2.90
CA ALA A 103 -12.09 -9.99 3.71
C ALA A 103 -11.52 -9.52 5.06
N ILE A 104 -10.68 -10.35 5.70
CA ILE A 104 -9.96 -9.97 6.94
C ILE A 104 -9.03 -8.78 6.67
N TYR A 105 -8.29 -8.82 5.57
CA TYR A 105 -7.36 -7.76 5.19
C TYR A 105 -8.05 -6.41 4.93
N ILE A 106 -9.16 -6.42 4.17
CA ILE A 106 -9.96 -5.22 3.90
C ILE A 106 -10.55 -4.68 5.20
N ALA A 107 -11.12 -5.54 6.05
CA ALA A 107 -11.66 -5.12 7.35
C ALA A 107 -10.58 -4.48 8.23
N SER A 108 -9.35 -5.00 8.21
CA SER A 108 -8.21 -4.42 8.91
C SER A 108 -7.84 -3.03 8.38
N LEU A 109 -7.82 -2.84 7.06
CA LEU A 109 -7.59 -1.53 6.44
C LEU A 109 -8.69 -0.53 6.76
N GLU A 110 -9.95 -0.96 6.77
CA GLU A 110 -11.07 -0.11 7.18
C GLU A 110 -10.93 0.32 8.64
N HIS A 111 -10.60 -0.63 9.53
CA HIS A 111 -10.38 -0.32 10.94
C HIS A 111 -9.22 0.66 11.14
N LEU A 112 -8.13 0.49 10.38
CA LEU A 112 -7.00 1.42 10.37
C LEU A 112 -7.45 2.84 9.98
N LEU A 113 -8.21 2.98 8.90
CA LEU A 113 -8.69 4.29 8.41
C LEU A 113 -9.66 4.96 9.40
N GLU A 114 -10.55 4.18 10.02
CA GLU A 114 -11.50 4.67 11.03
C GLU A 114 -10.80 5.11 12.32
N THR A 115 -9.75 4.40 12.71
CA THR A 115 -9.00 4.68 13.95
C THR A 115 -7.99 5.82 13.76
N MET A 116 -7.52 6.05 12.53
CA MET A 116 -6.44 6.99 12.23
C MET A 116 -6.87 8.04 11.19
N PRO A 117 -7.58 9.11 11.60
CA PRO A 117 -8.10 10.14 10.68
C PRO A 117 -7.04 10.85 9.84
N VAL A 118 -5.77 10.80 10.24
CA VAL A 118 -4.63 11.32 9.47
C VAL A 118 -4.46 10.62 8.12
N LEU A 119 -4.83 9.33 8.02
CA LEU A 119 -4.75 8.55 6.79
C LEU A 119 -5.91 8.85 5.83
N GLU A 120 -7.03 9.36 6.32
CA GLU A 120 -8.15 9.74 5.47
C GLU A 120 -8.03 11.20 5.03
N ASN A 121 -7.72 12.11 5.97
CA ASN A 121 -7.83 13.55 5.76
C ASN A 121 -6.49 14.28 5.70
N GLY A 122 -5.36 13.60 5.93
CA GLY A 122 -4.05 14.25 5.93
C GLY A 122 -3.55 14.61 4.53
N GLY A 123 -2.79 15.70 4.41
CA GLY A 123 -2.02 15.99 3.19
C GLY A 123 -0.95 14.92 2.96
N LEU A 124 -0.63 14.63 1.71
CA LEU A 124 0.33 13.60 1.31
C LEU A 124 1.66 14.22 0.88
N GLU A 125 2.77 13.65 1.33
CA GLU A 125 4.12 14.05 0.92
C GLU A 125 5.00 12.81 0.71
N VAL A 126 5.52 12.62 -0.50
CA VAL A 126 6.51 11.57 -0.78
C VAL A 126 7.88 12.04 -0.30
N TYR A 127 8.58 11.21 0.48
CA TYR A 127 9.91 11.56 1.00
C TYR A 127 10.98 10.51 0.68
N TYR A 128 10.61 9.33 0.18
CA TYR A 128 11.57 8.30 -0.18
C TYR A 128 11.04 7.42 -1.33
N ALA A 129 11.90 7.15 -2.32
CA ALA A 129 11.66 6.19 -3.39
C ALA A 129 13.00 5.66 -3.88
N ASP A 130 13.20 4.34 -3.80
CA ASP A 130 14.44 3.68 -4.24
C ASP A 130 14.12 2.43 -5.07
N ASN A 131 14.45 2.48 -6.36
CA ASN A 131 14.26 1.39 -7.32
C ASN A 131 15.20 0.20 -7.09
N ALA A 132 16.41 0.44 -6.55
CA ALA A 132 17.37 -0.62 -6.28
C ALA A 132 16.95 -1.44 -5.06
N GLU A 133 16.46 -0.78 -4.01
CA GLU A 133 15.98 -1.46 -2.79
C GLU A 133 14.51 -1.90 -2.91
N GLY A 134 13.77 -1.35 -3.88
CA GLY A 134 12.35 -1.61 -4.07
C GLY A 134 11.49 -1.05 -2.94
N VAL A 135 11.87 0.10 -2.38
CA VAL A 135 11.19 0.72 -1.24
C VAL A 135 10.59 2.05 -1.65
N PHE A 136 9.35 2.28 -1.25
CA PHE A 136 8.63 3.51 -1.48
C PHE A 136 8.01 4.00 -0.18
N ALA A 137 8.14 5.28 0.14
CA ALA A 137 7.58 5.84 1.36
C ALA A 137 7.10 7.29 1.23
N TYR A 138 6.00 7.57 1.93
CA TYR A 138 5.35 8.86 1.98
C TYR A 138 4.75 9.08 3.36
N SER A 139 4.41 10.33 3.66
CA SER A 139 3.76 10.70 4.90
C SER A 139 2.35 11.24 4.63
N ARG A 140 1.50 11.10 5.65
CA ARG A 140 0.22 11.81 5.75
C ARG A 140 0.26 12.69 6.99
N GLN A 141 -0.15 13.96 6.86
CA GLN A 141 -0.18 14.89 7.99
C GLN A 141 -1.52 15.61 8.09
N ASN A 142 -2.09 15.64 9.29
CA ASN A 142 -3.30 16.40 9.64
C ASN A 142 -3.10 17.07 11.00
N GLY A 143 -2.84 18.38 10.99
CA GLY A 143 -2.46 19.11 12.20
C GLY A 143 -1.15 18.57 12.80
N SER A 144 -1.19 18.16 14.07
CA SER A 144 -0.06 17.56 14.79
C SER A 144 0.09 16.05 14.55
N ALA A 145 -0.97 15.37 14.08
CA ALA A 145 -0.90 13.94 13.81
C ALA A 145 -0.15 13.69 12.49
N ARG A 146 0.78 12.74 12.52
CA ARG A 146 1.55 12.34 11.34
C ARG A 146 1.64 10.83 11.24
N ALA A 147 1.38 10.31 10.05
CA ALA A 147 1.61 8.92 9.71
C ALA A 147 2.72 8.84 8.66
N TYR A 148 3.67 7.94 8.88
CA TYR A 148 4.67 7.53 7.91
C TYR A 148 4.25 6.18 7.34
N ILE A 149 4.25 6.07 6.02
CA ILE A 149 3.83 4.89 5.29
C ILE A 149 4.99 4.43 4.43
N ALA A 150 5.32 3.14 4.48
CA ALA A 150 6.32 2.53 3.63
C ALA A 150 5.79 1.24 2.99
N LEU A 151 6.20 1.00 1.75
CA LEU A 151 5.88 -0.15 0.93
C LEU A 151 7.19 -0.79 0.49
N ASN A 152 7.30 -2.10 0.71
CA ASN A 152 8.43 -2.89 0.26
C ASN A 152 7.99 -3.80 -0.88
N PHE A 153 8.53 -3.57 -2.07
CA PHE A 153 8.28 -4.32 -3.29
C PHE A 153 9.36 -5.39 -3.55
N SER A 154 10.32 -5.55 -2.64
CA SER A 154 11.42 -6.50 -2.75
C SER A 154 11.14 -7.81 -2.00
N PHE A 155 11.98 -8.82 -2.25
CA PHE A 155 11.95 -10.11 -1.53
C PHE A 155 12.71 -10.09 -0.20
N ASN A 156 13.40 -9.00 0.11
CA ASN A 156 14.15 -8.86 1.36
C ASN A 156 13.36 -7.99 2.33
N THR A 157 13.55 -8.20 3.64
CA THR A 157 13.10 -7.22 4.64
C THR A 157 13.92 -5.94 4.46
N GLN A 158 13.24 -4.80 4.38
CA GLN A 158 13.87 -3.49 4.22
C GLN A 158 13.70 -2.65 5.47
N GLU A 159 14.64 -1.75 5.76
CA GLU A 159 14.43 -0.77 6.81
C GLU A 159 13.42 0.28 6.35
N MET A 160 12.48 0.65 7.22
CA MET A 160 11.55 1.73 6.93
C MET A 160 12.32 3.05 6.91
N PRO A 161 12.36 3.77 5.77
CA PRO A 161 12.98 5.08 5.72
C PRO A 161 12.13 6.01 6.58
N LEU A 162 12.66 6.48 7.71
CA LEU A 162 11.99 7.44 8.58
C LEU A 162 12.70 8.79 8.44
N PRO A 163 11.97 9.91 8.32
CA PRO A 163 12.61 11.22 8.15
C PRO A 163 13.54 11.58 9.30
N PHE A 164 14.53 12.42 8.98
CA PHE A 164 15.54 12.87 9.93
C PHE A 164 14.88 13.49 11.17
N GLY A 165 15.27 13.01 12.36
CA GLY A 165 14.67 13.45 13.63
C GLY A 165 13.54 12.56 14.16
N PHE A 166 13.18 11.47 13.47
CA PHE A 166 12.43 10.38 14.10
C PHE A 166 13.34 9.73 15.17
N MET A 167 13.11 10.08 16.43
CA MET A 167 14.01 9.73 17.52
C MET A 167 13.79 8.29 18.01
N ALA A 168 14.87 7.65 18.46
CA ALA A 168 14.74 6.53 19.38
C ALA A 168 13.98 7.02 20.63
N SER A 169 13.13 6.16 21.19
CA SER A 169 12.25 6.45 22.32
C SER A 169 10.97 7.23 22.00
N THR A 170 10.55 7.30 20.74
CA THR A 170 9.23 7.84 20.38
C THR A 170 8.15 6.78 20.59
N LYS A 171 7.07 7.15 21.30
CA LYS A 171 5.87 6.32 21.39
C LYS A 171 5.14 6.38 20.06
N VAL A 172 4.90 5.23 19.47
CA VAL A 172 4.24 5.11 18.17
C VAL A 172 3.11 4.11 18.20
N ALA A 173 2.18 4.28 17.27
CA ALA A 173 1.24 3.24 16.88
C ALA A 173 1.67 2.68 15.53
N VAL A 174 1.71 1.35 15.38
CA VAL A 174 2.18 0.68 14.17
C VAL A 174 1.11 -0.29 13.68
N TRP A 175 0.85 -0.25 12.38
CA TRP A 175 0.03 -1.23 11.67
C TRP A 175 0.86 -1.89 10.56
N GLN A 176 0.67 -3.19 10.33
CA GLN A 176 1.45 -3.96 9.37
C GLN A 176 0.55 -4.85 8.51
N SER A 177 0.72 -4.79 7.18
CA SER A 177 -0.11 -5.53 6.22
C SER A 177 0.05 -7.06 6.25
N ASP A 178 1.16 -7.53 6.82
CA ASP A 178 1.53 -8.94 6.95
C ASP A 178 1.14 -9.55 8.30
N SER A 179 0.62 -8.73 9.23
CA SER A 179 0.23 -9.17 10.59
C SER A 179 -1.24 -8.88 10.91
N VAL A 180 -2.11 -8.87 9.90
CA VAL A 180 -3.55 -8.64 10.10
C VAL A 180 -4.24 -9.83 10.76
N SER A 181 -5.20 -9.55 11.65
CA SER A 181 -5.93 -10.57 12.39
C SER A 181 -7.44 -10.38 12.29
N ALA A 182 -8.19 -11.48 12.36
CA ALA A 182 -9.65 -11.44 12.44
C ALA A 182 -10.18 -10.74 13.72
N SER A 183 -9.31 -10.45 14.69
CA SER A 183 -9.68 -9.77 15.93
C SER A 183 -9.76 -8.24 15.77
N GLY A 184 -9.29 -7.69 14.64
CA GLY A 184 -9.24 -6.26 14.37
C GLY A 184 -8.23 -5.48 15.23
N LYS A 185 -7.42 -6.15 16.05
CA LYS A 185 -6.41 -5.52 16.91
C LYS A 185 -5.05 -5.45 16.22
N ASP A 186 -5.01 -4.82 15.08
CA ASP A 186 -3.84 -4.85 14.19
C ASP A 186 -2.91 -3.63 14.39
N ILE A 187 -3.25 -2.77 15.37
CA ILE A 187 -2.48 -1.58 15.72
C ILE A 187 -1.77 -1.80 17.04
N GLU A 188 -0.45 -1.99 16.98
CA GLU A 188 0.40 -2.16 18.14
C GLU A 188 0.95 -0.81 18.62
N ARG A 189 1.13 -0.64 19.92
CA ARG A 189 1.71 0.57 20.51
C ARG A 189 2.95 0.25 21.30
N PHE A 190 4.05 0.88 20.95
CA PHE A 190 5.32 0.68 21.64
C PHE A 190 6.21 1.91 21.51
N VAL A 191 7.32 1.88 22.24
CA VAL A 191 8.37 2.90 22.19
C VAL A 191 9.49 2.37 21.31
N THR A 192 9.89 3.12 20.29
CA THR A 192 10.90 2.67 19.33
C THR A 192 12.27 2.52 19.98
N GLN A 193 12.89 1.35 19.83
CA GLN A 193 14.24 1.07 20.36
C GLN A 193 15.24 0.74 19.25
N GLN A 194 14.75 0.37 18.08
CA GLN A 194 15.52 -0.06 16.91
C GLN A 194 14.85 0.42 15.63
N ALA A 195 15.57 0.28 14.53
CA ALA A 195 15.04 0.40 13.18
C ALA A 195 13.74 -0.40 13.00
N ILE A 196 12.76 0.20 12.33
CA ILE A 196 11.50 -0.47 12.02
C ILE A 196 11.64 -1.13 10.66
N GLY A 197 11.63 -2.46 10.59
CA GLY A 197 11.68 -3.18 9.31
C GLY A 197 10.32 -3.28 8.62
N VAL A 198 10.29 -3.37 7.29
CA VAL A 198 9.11 -3.65 6.44
C VAL A 198 9.36 -4.98 5.76
N GLN A 199 8.48 -5.96 5.97
CA GLN A 199 8.65 -7.29 5.40
C GLN A 199 8.51 -7.29 3.87
N ALA A 200 9.04 -8.34 3.24
CA ALA A 200 8.95 -8.52 1.79
C ALA A 200 7.49 -8.44 1.31
N PHE A 201 7.25 -7.69 0.23
CA PHE A 201 5.91 -7.48 -0.34
C PHE A 201 4.85 -7.01 0.67
N SER A 202 5.26 -6.22 1.67
CA SER A 202 4.39 -5.72 2.72
C SER A 202 4.46 -4.20 2.84
N GLY A 203 3.39 -3.62 3.38
CA GLY A 203 3.27 -2.24 3.78
C GLY A 203 3.21 -2.08 5.29
N LYS A 204 3.74 -0.95 5.77
CA LYS A 204 3.75 -0.59 7.19
C LYS A 204 3.34 0.87 7.37
N VAL A 205 2.56 1.12 8.42
CA VAL A 205 2.19 2.47 8.86
C VAL A 205 2.71 2.70 10.26
N VAL A 206 3.41 3.81 10.46
CA VAL A 206 3.89 4.29 11.75
C VAL A 206 3.24 5.64 12.03
N ILE A 207 2.38 5.71 13.05
CA ILE A 207 1.71 6.92 13.48
C ILE A 207 2.43 7.49 14.70
N VAL A 208 2.68 8.80 14.65
CA VAL A 208 3.22 9.60 15.75
C VAL A 208 2.13 10.55 16.24
N GLU A 209 1.85 10.51 17.53
CA GLU A 209 0.87 11.33 18.27
C GLU A 209 1.58 12.27 19.25
#